data_AF-A0A4Q3XPD3-F1
#
_entry.id   AF-A0A4Q3XPD3-F1
#
_cell.length_a   1.000
_cell.length_b   1.000
_cell.length_c   1.000
_cell.angle_alpha   90.00
_cell.angle_beta   90.00
_cell.angle_gamma   90.00
#
_symmetry.space_group_name_H-M   'P 1'
#
loop_
_entity.id
_entity.type
_entity.pdbx_description
1 polymer ?
#
loop_
_entity_poly.entity_id
_entity_poly.type
_entity_poly.pdbx_seq_one_letter_code
_entity_poly.pdbx_strand_id
1 'polypeptide(L)' 'MARVSGKADPDGVLLKLGTVIRERRLSLDMSQEALADAANLDRSHMGKIERGERNVT' A
#
# COMPACT_ATOMS: atom_id res chain seq x y z
N MET A 1 -3.36 7.80 -16.63
CA MET A 1 -2.46 6.82 -15.99
C MET A 1 -3.16 5.47 -16.04
N ALA A 2 -2.55 4.45 -16.65
CA ALA A 2 -3.16 3.13 -16.74
C ALA A 2 -3.36 2.56 -15.33
N ARG A 3 -4.59 2.20 -14.95
CA ARG A 3 -4.85 1.46 -13.72
C ARG A 3 -4.04 0.17 -13.78
N VAL A 4 -2.97 0.08 -12.99
CA VAL A 4 -2.24 -1.17 -12.79
C VAL A 4 -3.13 -2.07 -11.94
N SER A 5 -4.09 -2.72 -12.60
CA SER A 5 -5.02 -3.67 -12.00
C SER A 5 -4.63 -5.13 -12.28
N GLY A 6 -3.47 -5.39 -12.90
CA GLY A 6 -3.14 -6.70 -13.44
C GLY A 6 -1.78 -7.22 -12.99
N LYS A 7 -1.80 -8.33 -12.24
CA LYS A 7 -0.88 -9.50 -12.16
C LYS A 7 0.65 -9.37 -12.31
N ALA A 8 1.24 -8.30 -12.80
CA ALA A 8 2.67 -8.19 -13.01
C ALA A 8 3.18 -6.82 -12.54
N ASP A 9 4.02 -6.86 -11.50
CA ASP A 9 4.90 -5.79 -11.07
C ASP A 9 6.34 -6.20 -11.47
N PRO A 10 6.69 -6.12 -12.77
CA PRO A 10 7.94 -6.69 -13.29
C PRO A 10 9.19 -6.09 -12.64
N ASP A 11 9.10 -4.82 -12.21
CA ASP A 11 10.19 -4.07 -11.59
C ASP A 11 10.19 -4.15 -10.04
N GLY A 12 9.19 -4.84 -9.47
CA GLY A 12 8.99 -4.97 -8.02
C GLY A 12 8.71 -3.63 -7.33
N VAL A 13 8.18 -2.64 -8.06
CA VAL A 13 7.98 -1.27 -7.59
C VAL A 13 6.86 -1.20 -6.55
N LEU A 14 5.76 -1.93 -6.76
CA LEU A 14 4.65 -1.95 -5.82
C LEU A 14 5.06 -2.63 -4.51
N LEU A 15 5.84 -3.71 -4.57
CA LEU A 15 6.34 -4.37 -3.36
C LEU A 15 7.32 -3.48 -2.58
N LYS A 16 8.24 -2.81 -3.28
CA LYS A 16 9.18 -1.85 -2.66
C LYS A 16 8.42 -0.71 -1.99
N LEU A 17 7.46 -0.11 -2.68
CA LEU A 17 6.62 0.96 -2.15
C LEU A 17 5.83 0.49 -0.93
N GLY A 18 5.13 -0.65 -1.04
CA GLY A 18 4.34 -1.23 0.04
C GLY A 18 5.16 -1.52 1.30
N THR A 19 6.40 -1.99 1.11
CA THR A 19 7.35 -2.24 2.21
C THR A 19 7.72 -0.95 2.93
N VAL A 20 8.10 0.10 2.19
CA VAL A 20 8.45 1.41 2.78
C VAL A 20 7.26 2.03 3.52
N ILE A 21 6.05 1.92 2.96
CA ILE A 21 4.82 2.38 3.62
C ILE A 21 4.61 1.64 4.94
N ARG A 22 4.73 0.31 4.93
CA ARG A 22 4.58 -0.53 6.12
C ARG A 22 5.60 -0.19 7.19
N GLU A 23 6.86 -0.06 6.83
CA GLU A 23 7.94 0.29 7.76
C GLU A 23 7.68 1.65 8.40
N ARG A 24 7.32 2.66 7.59
CA ARG A 24 7.00 3.99 8.11
C ARG A 24 5.78 3.95 9.03
N ARG A 25 4.73 3.21 8.66
CA ARG A 25 3.54 3.05 9.49
C ARG A 25 3.87 2.45 10.86
N LEU A 26 4.65 1.37 10.88
CA LEU A 26 5.07 0.71 12.12
C LEU A 26 5.98 1.61 12.97
N SER A 27 6.86 2.41 12.35
CA SER A 27 7.70 3.37 13.07
C SER A 27 6.90 4.50 13.75
N LEU A 28 5.66 4.72 13.30
CA LEU A 28 4.71 5.68 13.88
C LEU A 28 3.71 5.01 14.84
N ASP A 29 3.88 3.72 15.14
CA ASP A 29 2.96 2.91 15.95
C ASP A 29 1.51 2.93 15.44
N MET A 30 1.35 3.03 14.11
CA MET A 30 0.03 3.13 13.48
C MET A 30 -0.48 1.75 13.05
N SER A 31 -1.77 1.50 13.25
CA SER A 31 -2.45 0.34 12.63
C SER A 31 -2.72 0.60 11.14
N GLN A 32 -2.97 -0.47 10.36
CA GLN A 32 -3.38 -0.32 8.96
C GLN A 32 -4.67 0.49 8.83
N GLU A 33 -5.58 0.37 9.80
CA GLU A 33 -6.82 1.14 9.87
C GLU A 33 -6.53 2.62 10.09
N ALA A 34 -5.70 2.97 11.08
CA ALA A 34 -5.31 4.35 11.34
C ALA A 34 -4.64 5.03 10.13
N LEU A 35 -3.78 4.30 9.41
CA LEU A 35 -3.18 4.83 8.18
C LEU A 35 -4.20 4.95 7.04
N ALA A 36 -5.09 3.97 6.90
CA ALA A 36 -6.14 4.00 5.88
C ALA A 36 -7.10 5.18 6.12
N ASP A 37 -7.54 5.40 7.36
CA ASP A 37 -8.39 6.52 7.75
C ASP A 37 -7.70 7.86 7.49
N ALA A 38 -6.42 7.99 7.88
CA ALA A 38 -5.63 9.20 7.63
C ALA A 38 -5.43 9.48 6.13
N ALA A 39 -5.40 8.43 5.30
CA ALA A 39 -5.27 8.53 3.85
C ALA A 39 -6.62 8.56 3.11
N ASN A 40 -7.75 8.52 3.83
CA ASN A 40 -9.09 8.39 3.27
C ASN A 40 -9.22 7.18 2.30
N LEU A 41 -8.66 6.04 2.71
CA LEU A 41 -8.66 4.77 1.99
C LEU A 41 -9.39 3.70 2.80
N ASP A 42 -9.90 2.69 2.10
CA ASP A 42 -10.37 1.48 2.76
C ASP A 42 -9.18 0.70 3.36
N ARG A 43 -9.32 0.20 4.60
CA ARG A 43 -8.30 -0.61 5.28
C ARG A 43 -7.86 -1.84 4.47
N SER A 44 -8.79 -2.49 3.76
CA SER A 44 -8.44 -3.64 2.90
C SER A 44 -7.61 -3.20 1.69
N HIS A 45 -7.84 -1.99 1.18
CA HIS A 45 -7.03 -1.40 0.11
C HIS A 45 -5.62 -1.04 0.62
N MET A 46 -5.51 -0.44 1.81
CA MET A 46 -4.22 -0.20 2.47
C MET A 46 -3.42 -1.49 2.64
N GLY A 47 -4.07 -2.57 3.09
CA GLY A 47 -3.40 -3.87 3.20
C GLY A 47 -2.90 -4.43 1.85
N LYS A 48 -3.64 -4.21 0.76
CA LYS A 48 -3.22 -4.62 -0.59
C LYS A 48 -2.04 -3.77 -1.10
N ILE A 49 -2.01 -2.48 -0.78
CA ILE A 49 -0.88 -1.60 -1.08
C ILE A 49 0.39 -2.08 -0.37
N GLU A 50 0.31 -2.33 0.94
CA GLU A 50 1.49 -2.77 1.72
C GLU A 50 2.08 -4.11 1.23
N ARG A 51 1.26 -4.97 0.61
CA ARG A 51 1.71 -6.24 0.01
C ARG A 51 2.11 -6.12 -1.47
N GLY A 52 2.06 -4.93 -2.05
CA GLY A 52 2.35 -4.71 -3.48
C GLY A 52 1.28 -5.27 -4.42
N GLU A 53 0.08 -5.59 -3.92
CA GLU A 53 -1.02 -6.14 -4.72
C GLU A 53 -1.83 -5.04 -5.43
N ARG A 54 -1.74 -3.79 -4.96
CA ARG A 54 -2.44 -2.62 -5.50
C ARG A 54 -1.57 -1.37 -5.46
N ASN A 55 -1.83 -0.47 -6.39
CA ASN A 55 -1.28 0.88 -6.41
C ASN A 55 -2.10 1.81 -5.49
N VAL A 56 -1.58 2.99 -5.16
CA VAL A 56 -2.18 4.00 -4.27
C VAL A 56 -3.28 4.85 -4.93
N THR A 57 -3.76 4.44 -6.11
CA THR A 57 -4.66 5.21 -7.00
C THR A 57 -6.13 4.88 -6.83
#